data_AF-A0A654TUN1-F1
#
_entry.id   AF-A0A654TUN1-F1
#
_cell.length_a   1.000
_cell.length_b   1.000
_cell.length_c   1.000
_cell.angle_alpha   90.00
_cell.angle_beta   90.00
_cell.angle_gamma   90.00
#
_symmetry.space_group_name_H-M   'P 1'
#
loop_
_entity.id
_entity.type
_entity.pdbx_description
1 polymer ?
#
loop_
_entity_poly.entity_id
_entity_poly.type
_entity_poly.pdbx_seq_one_letter_code
_entity_poly.pdbx_strand_id
1 'polypeptide(L)' 'MAALGIPIMGDPLYPNVISVAAHDFSTPLQLLAQRIEFDDPLTGSHREFASTRTLTGATLPTWSAAADCRP' A
#
# COMPACT_ATOMS: atom_id res chain seq x y z
N MET A 1 2.22 11.77 -2.75
CA MET A 1 1.21 11.41 -3.76
C MET A 1 0.24 12.56 -4.00
N ALA A 2 -0.62 12.92 -3.04
CA ALA A 2 -1.55 14.04 -3.19
C ALA A 2 -0.87 15.38 -3.59
N ALA A 3 0.26 15.73 -2.95
CA ALA A 3 1.03 16.93 -3.30
C ALA A 3 1.68 16.90 -4.70
N LEU A 4 1.80 15.71 -5.30
CA LEU A 4 2.31 15.51 -6.68
C LEU A 4 1.16 15.51 -7.71
N GLY A 5 -0.08 15.78 -7.29
CA GLY A 5 -1.26 15.74 -8.16
C GLY A 5 -1.77 14.34 -8.49
N ILE A 6 -1.25 13.29 -7.82
CA ILE A 6 -1.65 11.89 -8.02
C ILE A 6 -2.25 11.38 -6.70
N PRO A 7 -3.55 11.58 -6.45
CA PRO A 7 -4.17 11.16 -5.20
C PRO A 7 -4.26 9.63 -5.10
N ILE A 8 -4.28 9.13 -3.86
CA ILE A 8 -4.50 7.71 -3.59
C ILE A 8 -6.01 7.45 -3.61
N MET A 9 -6.43 6.37 -4.27
CA MET A 9 -7.84 6.02 -4.35
C MET A 9 -8.38 5.67 -2.97
N GLY A 10 -9.53 6.25 -2.60
CA GLY A 10 -10.17 6.03 -1.30
C GLY A 10 -9.51 6.77 -0.13
N ASP A 11 -8.68 7.79 -0.39
CA ASP A 11 -8.15 8.69 0.65
C ASP A 11 -9.12 9.87 0.87
N PRO A 12 -9.82 9.94 2.02
CA PRO A 12 -10.74 11.06 2.32
C PRO A 12 -10.03 12.26 2.93
N LEU A 13 -8.73 12.18 3.23
CA LEU A 13 -8.00 13.22 3.94
C LEU A 13 -7.28 14.17 3.00
N TYR A 14 -6.83 13.69 1.84
CA TYR A 14 -5.96 14.45 0.95
C TYR A 14 -6.39 14.45 -0.52
N PRO A 15 -6.18 15.58 -1.24
CA PRO A 15 -5.69 16.86 -0.70
C PRO A 15 -6.78 17.62 0.08
N ASN A 16 -8.05 17.27 -0.13
CA ASN A 16 -9.19 17.89 0.51
C ASN A 16 -9.79 16.91 1.52
N VAL A 17 -10.09 17.41 2.72
CA VAL A 17 -10.75 16.61 3.75
C VAL A 17 -12.23 16.47 3.41
N ILE A 18 -12.66 15.24 3.19
CA ILE A 18 -14.07 14.87 2.99
C ILE A 18 -14.61 14.33 4.31
N SER A 19 -15.68 14.95 4.81
CA SER A 19 -16.36 14.45 6.00
C SER A 19 -17.12 13.18 5.66
N VAL A 20 -16.56 12.04 6.05
CA VAL A 20 -17.21 10.73 6.04
C VAL A 20 -17.48 10.31 7.48
N ALA A 21 -18.53 9.52 7.71
CA ALA A 21 -18.74 8.96 9.03
C ALA A 21 -17.53 8.08 9.39
N ALA A 22 -17.05 8.13 10.64
CA ALA A 22 -15.82 7.45 11.06
C ALA A 22 -15.81 5.92 10.84
N HIS A 23 -16.98 5.32 10.59
CA HIS A 23 -17.16 3.89 10.35
C HIS A 23 -17.62 3.58 8.91
N ASP A 24 -17.65 4.58 8.03
CA ASP A 24 -18.00 4.39 6.62
C ASP A 24 -16.76 3.98 5.83
N PHE A 25 -16.63 2.67 5.61
CA PHE A 25 -15.57 2.05 4.83
C PHE A 25 -16.04 1.62 3.42
N SER A 26 -17.11 2.23 2.91
CA SER A 26 -17.68 1.89 1.60
C SER A 26 -16.73 2.15 0.44
N THR A 27 -15.77 3.06 0.63
CA THR A 27 -14.71 3.39 -0.35
C THR A 27 -13.33 3.24 0.30
N PRO A 28 -12.82 2.02 0.49
CA PRO A 28 -11.62 1.78 1.29
C PRO A 28 -10.35 2.30 0.61
N LEU A 29 -9.42 2.84 1.40
CA LEU A 29 -8.11 3.30 0.96
C LEU A 29 -7.34 2.19 0.23
N GLN A 30 -7.01 2.44 -1.03
CA GLN A 30 -6.26 1.51 -1.89
C GLN A 30 -4.75 1.73 -1.73
N LEU A 31 -4.25 1.51 -0.52
CA LEU A 31 -2.84 1.61 -0.17
C LEU A 31 -2.40 0.33 0.54
N LEU A 32 -1.37 -0.31 -0.01
CA LEU A 32 -0.83 -1.55 0.53
C LEU A 32 0.67 -1.40 0.79
N ALA A 33 1.09 -1.70 2.03
CA ALA A 33 2.48 -1.96 2.33
C ALA A 33 2.85 -3.33 1.74
N GLN A 34 3.42 -3.34 0.53
CA GLN A 34 3.71 -4.57 -0.21
C GLN A 34 4.86 -5.36 0.41
N ARG A 35 5.86 -4.67 0.96
CA ARG A 35 7.05 -5.27 1.55
C ARG A 35 7.58 -4.42 2.70
N ILE A 36 8.15 -5.06 3.71
CA ILE A 36 8.93 -4.43 4.76
C ILE A 36 10.24 -5.20 4.95
N GLU A 37 11.33 -4.45 5.06
CA GLU A 37 12.70 -4.97 5.23
C GLU A 37 13.37 -4.22 6.38
N PHE A 38 14.03 -4.95 7.28
CA PHE A 38 14.77 -4.38 8.40
C PHE A 38 15.80 -5.36 8.95
N ASP A 39 16.81 -4.83 9.63
CA ASP A 39 17.76 -5.65 10.37
C ASP A 39 17.19 -5.95 11.76
N ASP A 40 17.11 -7.23 12.10
CA ASP A 40 16.61 -7.69 13.40
C ASP A 40 17.50 -7.14 14.53
N PRO A 41 16.95 -6.33 15.46
CA PRO A 41 17.77 -5.68 16.49
C PRO A 41 18.37 -6.68 17.50
N LEU A 42 17.85 -7.91 17.58
CA LEU A 42 18.36 -8.93 18.49
C LEU A 42 19.45 -9.79 17.84
N THR A 43 19.35 -10.03 16.53
CA THR A 43 20.25 -10.98 15.84
C THR A 43 21.15 -10.32 14.79
N GLY A 44 20.90 -9.06 14.44
CA GLY A 44 21.54 -8.35 13.33
C GLY A 44 21.23 -8.95 11.96
N SER A 45 20.30 -9.91 11.87
CA SER A 45 20.00 -10.60 10.62
C SER A 45 19.02 -9.77 9.80
N HIS A 46 19.30 -9.64 8.51
CA HIS A 46 18.38 -9.01 7.57
C HIS A 46 17.08 -9.81 7.46
N ARG A 47 15.94 -9.16 7.66
CA ARG A 47 14.61 -9.77 7.56
C ARG A 47 13.77 -9.04 6.53
N GLU A 48 13.11 -9.83 5.69
CA GLU A 48 12.17 -9.36 4.68
C GLU A 48 10.81 -10.04 4.88
N PHE A 49 9.74 -9.26 4.80
CA PHE A 49 8.37 -9.76 4.79
C PHE A 49 7.59 -9.15 3.63
N ALA A 50 6.86 -9.99 2.90
CA ALA A 50 5.99 -9.57 1.79
C ALA A 50 4.52 -9.78 2.14
N SER A 51 3.67 -8.85 1.69
CA SER A 51 2.23 -8.94 1.86
C SER A 51 1.61 -9.87 0.82
N THR A 52 0.65 -10.69 1.26
CA THR A 52 -0.15 -11.58 0.40
C THR A 52 -1.44 -10.92 -0.10
N ARG A 53 -1.71 -9.67 0.28
CA ARG A 53 -2.92 -8.94 -0.13
C ARG A 53 -2.73 -8.34 -1.52
N THR A 54 -3.85 -8.11 -2.20
CA THR A 54 -3.89 -7.36 -3.46
C THR A 54 -4.83 -6.16 -3.30
N LEU A 55 -4.55 -5.07 -4.02
CA LEU A 55 -5.47 -3.94 -4.11
C LEU A 55 -6.65 -4.32 -5.00
N THR A 56 -7.86 -3.92 -4.61
CA THR A 56 -9.11 -4.29 -5.30
C THR A 56 -9.67 -3.15 -6.15
N GLY A 57 -9.25 -1.91 -5.90
CA GLY A 57 -9.73 -0.71 -6.60
C GLY A 57 -9.07 -0.47 -7.96
N ALA A 58 -7.99 -1.17 -8.27
CA ALA A 58 -7.35 -1.09 -9.58
C ALA A 58 -7.68 -2.36 -10.38
N THR A 59 -8.60 -2.28 -11.34
CA THR A 59 -8.66 -3.27 -12.43
C THR A 59 -7.44 -3.06 -13.32
N LEU A 60 -6.29 -3.52 -12.86
CA LEU A 60 -5.07 -3.62 -13.66
C LEU A 60 -4.78 -5.10 -13.90
N PRO A 61 -4.12 -5.47 -15.01
CA PRO A 61 -3.69 -6.85 -15.24
C PRO A 61 -2.94 -7.35 -14.00
N THR A 62 -3.19 -8.60 -13.61
CA THR A 62 -2.54 -9.27 -12.49
C THR A 62 -1.03 -9.10 -12.63
N TRP A 63 -0.47 -8.17 -11.86
CA TRP A 63 0.97 -8.04 -11.76
C TRP A 63 1.49 -9.37 -11.19
N SER A 64 2.24 -10.11 -12.00
CA SER A 64 2.94 -11.29 -11.50
C SER A 64 4.10 -10.76 -10.66
N ALA A 65 4.10 -11.07 -9.37
CA ALA A 65 5.20 -10.78 -8.45
C ALA A 65 6.51 -11.54 -8.81
N ALA A 66 6.53 -12.30 -9.90
CA ALA A 66 7.74 -12.89 -10.48
C ALA A 66 8.35 -11.97 -11.54
N ALA A 67 8.95 -10.88 -11.10
CA ALA A 67 10.14 -10.36 -11.77
C ALA A 67 11.23 -10.42 -10.72
N ASP A 68 12.04 -11.48 -10.80
CA ASP A 68 13.25 -11.69 -10.04
C ASP A 68 14.04 -10.38 -9.91
N CYS A 69 14.00 -9.77 -8.74
CA CYS A 69 15.04 -8.85 -8.29
C CYS A 69 16.10 -9.70 -7.59
N ARG A 70 16.96 -10.35 -8.39
CA ARG A 70 18.32 -10.73 -7.97
C ARG A 70 19.30 -9.91 -8.80
N PRO A 71 20.47 -9.55 -8.22
CA PRO A 71 21.37 -8.53 -8.76
C PRO A 71 21.89 -8.85 -10.16
#